data_AF-A0A9X6XFB2-F1
#
_entry.id   AF-A0A9X6XFB2-F1
#
_cell.length_a   1.000
_cell.length_b   1.000
_cell.length_c   1.000
_cell.angle_alpha   90.00
_cell.angle_beta   90.00
_cell.angle_gamma   90.00
#
_symmetry.space_group_name_H-M   'P 1'
#
loop_
_entity.id
_entity.type
_entity.pdbx_description
1 polymer ?
#
loop_
_entity_poly.entity_id
_entity_poly.type
_entity_poly.pdbx_seq_one_letter_code
_entity_poly.pdbx_strand_id
1 'polypeptide(L)'
;MTKLELDIENVQIAKHTDYKGYKIRFSINHQQYVLLVGKTNILFPLSLIHTFNEKGTCQLCNKLVLSSIISQQVCPTLFNRRKELLAYFQEHYSEQF
;
A
#
# COMPACT_ATOMS: atom_id res chain seq x y z
N MET A 1 -17.78 5.60 -9.06
CA MET A 1 -16.75 5.01 -8.18
C MET A 1 -16.53 3.57 -8.65
N THR A 2 -15.38 3.25 -9.22
CA THR A 2 -14.99 1.85 -9.47
C THR A 2 -14.77 1.21 -8.11
N LYS A 3 -15.64 0.26 -7.73
CA LYS A 3 -15.53 -0.45 -6.47
C LYS A 3 -14.20 -1.21 -6.47
N LEU A 4 -13.43 -1.04 -5.40
CA LEU A 4 -12.18 -1.76 -5.25
C LEU A 4 -12.52 -3.21 -4.87
N GLU A 5 -12.57 -4.12 -5.84
CA GLU A 5 -12.78 -5.55 -5.62
C GLU A 5 -11.47 -6.22 -5.17
N LEU A 6 -10.95 -5.81 -4.03
CA LEU A 6 -9.78 -6.43 -3.40
C LEU A 6 -10.15 -6.79 -1.97
N ASP A 7 -9.85 -8.03 -1.58
CA ASP A 7 -9.99 -8.46 -0.19
C ASP A 7 -8.80 -7.90 0.60
N ILE A 8 -9.01 -6.73 1.21
CA ILE A 8 -7.98 -6.01 1.95
C ILE A 8 -8.06 -6.41 3.42
N GLU A 9 -6.96 -6.96 3.91
CA GLU A 9 -6.84 -7.48 5.27
C GLU A 9 -5.67 -6.82 6.02
N ASN A 10 -5.63 -7.02 7.35
CA ASN A 10 -4.48 -6.69 8.21
C ASN A 10 -3.99 -5.24 8.06
N VAL A 11 -4.93 -4.29 7.96
CA VAL A 11 -4.63 -2.86 7.75
C VAL A 11 -4.02 -2.26 9.01
N GLN A 12 -2.87 -1.60 8.86
CA GLN A 12 -2.21 -0.83 9.90
C GLN A 12 -1.78 0.53 9.33
N ILE A 13 -2.27 1.62 9.93
CA ILE A 13 -1.96 2.98 9.52
C ILE A 13 -1.13 3.64 10.61
N ALA A 14 0.05 4.13 10.24
CA ALA A 14 0.93 4.84 11.16
C ALA A 14 1.41 6.14 10.53
N LYS A 15 1.52 7.21 11.34
CA LYS A 15 2.18 8.44 10.92
C LYS A 15 3.67 8.16 10.67
N HIS A 16 4.19 8.64 9.55
CA HIS A 16 5.61 8.52 9.23
C HIS A 16 6.35 9.77 9.70
N THR A 17 7.35 9.59 10.56
CA THR A 17 8.10 10.68 11.22
C THR A 17 8.80 11.60 10.22
N ASP A 18 9.37 11.01 9.16
CA ASP A 18 10.34 11.74 8.32
C ASP A 18 9.71 12.70 7.29
N TYR A 19 8.48 12.44 6.84
CA TYR A 19 7.85 13.26 5.79
C TYR A 19 6.41 13.70 6.10
N LYS A 20 6.03 13.67 7.40
CA LYS A 20 4.73 14.15 7.91
C LYS A 20 3.49 13.47 7.29
N GLY A 21 3.69 12.32 6.67
CA GLY A 21 2.66 11.54 5.99
C GLY A 21 2.22 10.31 6.77
N TYR A 22 1.71 9.31 6.05
CA TYR A 22 1.28 8.03 6.60
C TYR A 22 1.98 6.87 5.88
N LYS A 23 2.15 5.78 6.62
CA LYS A 23 2.53 4.47 6.11
C LYS A 23 1.37 3.52 6.39
N ILE A 24 0.77 3.03 5.32
CA ILE A 24 -0.33 2.08 5.38
C ILE A 24 0.22 0.72 4.99
N ARG A 25 0.27 -0.20 5.95
CA ARG A 25 0.55 -1.63 5.71
C ARG A 25 -0.78 -2.34 5.57
N PHE A 26 -0.89 -3.23 4.60
CA PHE A 26 -2.08 -4.03 4.37
C PHE A 26 -1.72 -5.31 3.62
N SER A 27 -2.65 -6.25 3.59
CA SER A 27 -2.49 -7.52 2.86
C SER A 27 -3.62 -7.71 1.86
N ILE A 28 -3.32 -8.38 0.75
CA ILE A 28 -4.30 -8.92 -0.21
C ILE A 28 -3.84 -10.33 -0.55
N ASN A 29 -4.73 -11.31 -0.45
CA ASN A 29 -4.42 -12.74 -0.66
C ASN A 29 -3.18 -13.20 0.15
N HIS A 30 -3.10 -12.82 1.43
CA HIS A 30 -1.96 -13.07 2.32
C HIS A 30 -0.61 -12.47 1.88
N GLN A 31 -0.58 -11.64 0.83
CA GLN A 31 0.60 -10.92 0.37
C GLN A 31 0.61 -9.51 0.92
N GLN A 32 1.75 -9.07 1.44
CA GLN A 32 1.87 -7.80 2.15
C GLN A 32 2.34 -6.67 1.22
N TYR A 33 1.72 -5.50 1.41
CA TYR A 33 1.96 -4.29 0.66
C TYR A 33 2.09 -3.10 1.58
N VAL A 34 2.81 -2.08 1.10
CA VAL A 34 2.91 -0.78 1.76
C VAL A 34 2.54 0.32 0.78
N LEU A 35 1.59 1.15 1.19
CA LEU A 35 1.30 2.44 0.56
C LEU A 35 1.89 3.55 1.43
N LEU A 36 2.82 4.33 0.86
CA LEU A 36 3.32 5.55 1.46
C LEU A 36 2.45 6.73 1.01
N VAL A 37 2.01 7.55 1.94
CA VAL A 37 1.10 8.68 1.71
C VAL A 37 1.77 9.96 2.18
N GLY A 38 2.03 10.90 1.28
CA GLY A 38 2.54 12.22 1.61
C GLY A 38 1.42 13.13 2.12
N LYS A 39 1.82 14.18 2.85
CA LYS A 39 0.90 15.22 3.31
C LYS A 39 1.49 16.60 3.03
N THR A 40 0.76 17.37 2.24
CA THR A 40 0.91 18.84 2.16
C THR A 40 -0.34 19.45 2.79
N ASN A 41 -1.11 20.23 2.03
CA ASN A 41 -2.46 20.66 2.42
C ASN A 41 -3.48 19.51 2.24
N ILE A 42 -3.15 18.54 1.39
CA ILE A 42 -3.96 17.34 1.12
C ILE A 42 -3.10 16.09 1.28
N LEU A 43 -3.75 14.94 1.50
CA LEU A 43 -3.10 13.64 1.44
C LEU A 43 -2.97 13.18 -0.02
N PHE A 44 -1.83 12.60 -0.36
CA PHE A 44 -1.58 12.07 -1.70
C PHE A 44 -0.69 10.82 -1.66
N PRO A 45 -0.92 9.83 -2.54
CA PRO A 45 -0.13 8.60 -2.54
C PRO A 45 1.25 8.86 -3.16
N LEU A 46 2.31 8.45 -2.47
CA LEU A 46 3.71 8.56 -2.90
C LEU A 46 4.17 7.32 -3.66
N SER A 47 4.17 6.17 -2.97
CA SER A 47 4.66 4.92 -3.53
C SER A 47 3.83 3.74 -3.04
N LEU A 48 3.87 2.65 -3.79
CA LEU A 48 3.24 1.41 -3.42
C LEU A 48 4.17 0.24 -3.74
N ILE A 49 4.60 -0.47 -2.71
CA ILE A 49 5.62 -1.52 -2.80
C ILE A 49 5.14 -2.82 -2.18
N HIS A 50 5.69 -3.93 -2.66
CA HIS A 50 5.59 -5.22 -1.98
C HIS A 50 6.48 -5.24 -0.75
N THR A 51 6.07 -5.96 0.28
CA THR A 51 6.87 -6.24 1.48
C THR A 51 6.75 -7.71 1.87
N PHE A 52 7.17 -8.61 0.99
CA PHE A 52 7.04 -10.04 1.26
C PHE A 52 8.12 -10.49 2.25
N ASN A 53 7.72 -11.28 3.25
CA ASN A 53 8.65 -11.89 4.21
C ASN A 53 9.55 -12.94 3.54
N GLU A 54 9.03 -13.58 2.49
CA GLU A 54 9.72 -14.62 1.75
C GLU A 54 9.66 -14.33 0.24
N LYS A 55 10.60 -14.91 -0.51
CA LYS A 55 10.57 -14.84 -1.98
C LYS A 55 9.25 -15.46 -2.49
N GLY A 56 8.51 -14.72 -3.30
CA GLY A 56 7.24 -15.19 -3.84
C GLY A 56 6.79 -14.42 -5.07
N THR A 57 5.89 -15.01 -5.84
CA THR A 57 5.28 -14.34 -7.00
C THR A 57 4.08 -13.53 -6.55
N CYS A 58 4.05 -12.23 -6.83
CA CYS A 58 2.89 -11.40 -6.55
C CYS A 58 1.68 -11.85 -7.37
N GLN A 59 0.56 -12.15 -6.72
CA GLN A 59 -0.66 -12.64 -7.36
C GLN A 59 -1.41 -11.57 -8.16
N LEU A 60 -1.08 -10.29 -7.95
CA LEU A 60 -1.72 -9.17 -8.65
C LEU A 60 -0.96 -8.72 -9.90
N CYS A 61 0.36 -8.90 -9.94
CA CYS A 61 1.19 -8.40 -11.05
C CYS A 61 2.15 -9.45 -11.65
N ASN A 62 2.11 -10.69 -11.15
CA ASN A 62 2.94 -11.81 -11.59
C ASN A 62 4.45 -11.58 -11.53
N LYS A 63 4.91 -10.53 -10.83
CA LYS A 63 6.34 -10.30 -10.61
C LYS A 63 6.86 -11.20 -9.51
N LEU A 64 8.06 -11.74 -9.72
CA LEU A 64 8.84 -12.36 -8.67
C LEU A 64 9.32 -11.28 -7.70
N VAL A 65 8.87 -11.36 -6.45
CA VAL A 65 9.25 -10.47 -5.36
C VAL A 65 10.26 -11.18 -4.49
N LEU A 66 11.43 -10.58 -4.32
CA LEU A 66 12.46 -11.09 -3.42
C LEU A 66 12.23 -10.58 -2.00
N SER A 67 12.49 -11.41 -0.98
CA SER A 67 12.61 -10.97 0.40
C SER A 67 13.91 -10.19 0.58
N SER A 68 13.90 -8.89 0.25
CA SER A 68 15.06 -8.02 0.44
C SER A 68 14.64 -6.75 1.14
N ILE A 69 15.44 -6.35 2.14
CA ILE A 69 15.31 -5.10 2.89
C ILE A 69 15.62 -3.89 1.99
N ILE A 70 16.33 -4.13 0.88
CA ILE A 70 16.95 -3.07 0.06
C ILE A 70 16.11 -2.74 -1.18
N SER A 71 15.34 -3.68 -1.73
CA SER A 71 14.60 -3.43 -2.97
C SER A 71 13.18 -2.96 -2.72
N GLN A 72 12.93 -1.68 -3.00
CA GLN A 72 11.58 -1.13 -3.15
C GLN A 72 10.93 -1.73 -4.40
N GLN A 73 10.42 -2.96 -4.29
CA GLN A 73 9.80 -3.67 -5.40
C GLN A 73 8.36 -3.19 -5.57
N VAL A 74 8.15 -2.25 -6.49
CA VAL A 74 6.82 -1.69 -6.82
C VAL A 74 5.88 -2.76 -7.35
N CYS A 75 4.63 -2.76 -6.90
CA CYS A 75 3.53 -3.52 -7.51
C CYS A 75 2.85 -2.65 -8.57
N PRO A 76 3.05 -2.87 -9.88
CA PRO A 76 2.49 -1.98 -10.91
C PRO A 76 0.95 -1.94 -10.88
N THR A 77 0.32 -3.10 -10.66
CA THR A 77 -1.15 -3.23 -10.58
C THR A 77 -1.73 -2.32 -9.52
N LEU A 78 -1.21 -2.40 -8.29
CA LEU A 78 -1.69 -1.58 -7.20
C LEU A 78 -1.16 -0.14 -7.27
N PHE A 79 0.06 0.08 -7.80
CA PHE A 79 0.60 1.42 -8.00
C PHE A 79 -0.29 2.25 -8.93
N ASN A 80 -0.82 1.66 -9.99
CA ASN A 80 -1.76 2.34 -10.89
C ASN A 80 -3.08 2.70 -10.19
N ARG A 81 -3.46 1.94 -9.16
CA ARG A 81 -4.67 2.15 -8.35
C ARG A 81 -4.43 2.89 -7.03
N ARG A 82 -3.23 3.44 -6.81
CA ARG A 82 -2.83 4.05 -5.52
C ARG A 82 -3.75 5.19 -5.05
N LYS A 83 -4.37 5.92 -5.98
CA LYS A 83 -5.34 6.98 -5.65
C LYS A 83 -6.66 6.39 -5.15
N GLU A 84 -7.16 5.34 -5.81
CA GLU A 84 -8.36 4.59 -5.36
C GLU A 84 -8.12 3.94 -3.99
N LEU A 85 -6.93 3.35 -3.79
CA LEU A 85 -6.55 2.77 -2.51
C LEU A 85 -6.51 3.82 -1.40
N LEU A 86 -5.89 4.98 -1.65
CA LEU A 86 -5.88 6.05 -0.66
C LEU A 86 -7.31 6.50 -0.32
N ALA A 87 -8.17 6.70 -1.32
CA ALA A 87 -9.57 7.07 -1.09
C ALA A 87 -10.30 6.00 -0.26
N TYR A 88 -10.11 4.72 -0.57
CA TYR A 88 -10.66 3.61 0.20
C TYR A 88 -10.22 3.67 1.66
N PHE A 89 -8.93 3.86 1.94
CA PHE A 89 -8.44 3.93 3.31
C PHE A 89 -8.96 5.17 4.05
N GLN A 90 -9.06 6.32 3.38
CA GLN A 90 -9.62 7.52 3.99
C GLN A 90 -11.12 7.38 4.28
N GLU A 91 -11.86 6.62 3.48
CA GLU A 91 -13.29 6.35 3.69
C GLU A 91 -13.53 5.35 4.83
N HIS A 92 -12.77 4.26 4.88
CA HIS A 92 -13.02 3.14 5.80
C HIS A 92 -12.23 3.25 7.13
N TYR A 93 -11.16 4.04 7.17
CA TYR A 93 -10.27 4.20 8.33
C TYR A 93 -10.01 5.68 8.64
N SER A 94 -11.00 6.54 8.42
CA SER A 94 -10.90 8.00 8.52
C SER A 94 -10.30 8.49 9.84
N GLU A 95 -10.63 7.85 10.97
CA GLU A 95 -10.15 8.20 12.32
C GLU A 95 -8.63 8.01 12.52
N GLN A 96 -7.96 7.27 11.64
CA GLN A 96 -6.52 7.02 11.72
C GLN A 96 -5.67 8.04 10.94
N PHE A 97 -6.32 8.98 10.23
CA PHE A 97 -5.67 10.03 9.41
C PHE A 97 -5.64 11.41 10.07
#